data_AF-A0A932BFQ6-F1
#
_entry.id   AF-A0A932BFQ6-F1
#
_cell.length_a   1.000
_cell.length_b   1.000
_cell.length_c   1.000
_cell.angle_alpha   90.00
_cell.angle_beta   90.00
_cell.angle_gamma   90.00
#
_symmetry.space_group_name_H-M   'P 1'
#
loop_
_entity.id
_entity.type
_entity.pdbx_description
1 polymer ?
#
loop_
_entity_poly.entity_id
_entity_poly.type
_entity_poly.pdbx_seq_one_letter_code
_entity_poly.pdbx_strand_id
1 'polypeptide(L)' 'MPRCFARSPANSDAEIAAKTKAYLAAGAQEVWVVEESGTIRYFDARGEKPASGFPVVISLPAPIGP' A
#
# COMPACT_ATOMS: atom_id res chain seq x y z
N MET A 1 11.19 8.40 -1.84
CA MET A 1 11.05 6.99 -2.25
C MET A 1 9.70 6.47 -1.76
N PRO A 2 8.96 5.68 -2.56
CA PRO A 2 7.73 5.05 -2.11
C PRO A 2 7.99 3.92 -1.09
N ARG A 3 7.00 3.60 -0.26
CA ARG A 3 7.03 2.46 0.68
C ARG A 3 5.85 1.54 0.40
N CYS A 4 6.08 0.23 0.35
CA CYS A 4 5.02 -0.76 0.20
C CYS A 4 4.88 -1.61 1.47
N PHE A 5 3.66 -2.04 1.77
CA PHE A 5 3.39 -3.09 2.74
C PHE A 5 2.14 -3.87 2.34
N ALA A 6 2.07 -5.14 2.75
CA ALA A 6 0.91 -5.99 2.51
C ALA A 6 -0.06 -5.91 3.68
N ARG A 7 -1.36 -5.92 3.38
CA ARG A 7 -2.42 -6.12 4.36
C ARG A 7 -2.35 -7.57 4.86
N SER A 8 -2.39 -7.74 6.18
CA SER A 8 -2.61 -9.06 6.79
C SER A 8 -4.06 -9.19 7.24
N PRO A 9 -4.60 -10.42 7.39
CA PRO A 9 -5.95 -10.66 7.90
C PRO A 9 -6.22 -10.04 9.27
N ALA A 10 -5.15 -9.87 10.07
CA ALA A 10 -5.21 -9.26 11.39
C ALA A 10 -5.29 -7.72 11.33
N ASN A 11 -5.01 -7.10 10.18
CA ASN A 11 -5.04 -5.65 10.07
C ASN A 11 -6.45 -5.13 9.77
N SER A 12 -6.99 -4.41 10.74
CA SER A 12 -8.19 -3.60 10.53
C SER A 12 -7.91 -2.44 9.59
N ASP A 13 -8.94 -1.92 8.91
CA ASP A 13 -8.79 -0.75 8.03
C ASP A 13 -8.19 0.46 8.77
N ALA A 14 -8.55 0.63 10.04
CA ALA A 14 -7.98 1.65 10.92
C ALA A 14 -6.45 1.50 11.13
N GLU A 15 -5.93 0.27 11.21
CA GLU A 15 -4.48 0.04 11.33
C GLU A 15 -3.76 0.33 10.01
N ILE A 16 -4.36 -0.02 8.88
CA ILE A 16 -3.84 0.33 7.55
C ILE A 16 -3.76 1.85 7.42
N ALA A 17 -4.82 2.58 7.77
CA ALA A 17 -4.84 4.03 7.75
C ALA A 17 -3.78 4.64 8.70
N ALA A 18 -3.62 4.10 9.90
CA ALA A 18 -2.61 4.53 10.86
C ALA A 18 -1.18 4.32 10.33
N LYS A 19 -0.88 3.15 9.77
CA LYS A 19 0.42 2.84 9.15
C LYS A 19 0.71 3.74 7.95
N THR A 20 -0.28 3.93 7.07
CA THR A 20 -0.17 4.85 5.93
C THR A 20 0.19 6.25 6.38
N LYS A 21 -0.53 6.79 7.37
CA LYS A 21 -0.23 8.12 7.92
C LYS A 21 1.16 8.18 8.54
N ALA A 22 1.56 7.15 9.29
CA ALA A 22 2.89 7.09 9.91
C ALA A 22 4.01 7.08 8.86
N TYR A 23 3.86 6.31 7.78
CA TYR A 23 4.86 6.27 6.70
C TYR A 23 4.95 7.59 5.94
N LEU A 24 3.82 8.23 5.63
CA LEU A 24 3.81 9.56 5.01
C LEU A 24 4.46 10.61 5.93
N ALA A 25 4.15 10.59 7.23
CA ALA A 25 4.76 11.49 8.21
C ALA A 25 6.27 11.26 8.37
N ALA A 26 6.73 10.01 8.19
CA ALA A 26 8.16 9.66 8.17
C ALA A 26 8.88 10.05 6.85
N GLY A 27 8.19 10.72 5.92
CA GLY A 27 8.78 11.24 4.67
C GLY A 27 8.61 10.32 3.46
N ALA A 28 7.78 9.28 3.53
CA ALA A 28 7.37 8.56 2.34
C ALA A 28 6.58 9.50 1.42
N GLN A 29 6.93 9.53 0.13
CA GLN A 29 6.19 10.31 -0.86
C GLN A 29 4.87 9.62 -1.26
N GLU A 30 4.87 8.29 -1.21
CA GLU A 30 3.71 7.47 -1.53
C GLU A 30 3.80 6.16 -0.75
N VAL A 31 2.64 5.64 -0.37
CA VAL A 31 2.47 4.40 0.36
C VAL A 31 1.58 3.48 -0.46
N TRP A 32 2.03 2.25 -0.68
CA TRP A 32 1.29 1.25 -1.44
C TRP A 32 0.86 0.14 -0.50
N VAL A 33 -0.45 -0.11 -0.47
CA VAL A 33 -1.05 -1.18 0.31
C VAL A 33 -1.45 -2.29 -0.65
N VAL A 34 -0.83 -3.45 -0.50
CA VAL A 34 -1.15 -4.65 -1.27
C VAL A 34 -2.18 -5.45 -0.48
N GLU A 35 -3.40 -5.57 -1.02
CA GLU A 35 -4.46 -6.39 -0.45
C GLU A 35 -4.23 -7.88 -0.80
N GLU A 36 -4.82 -8.79 -0.02
CA GLU A 36 -4.72 -10.23 -0.25
C GLU A 36 -5.31 -10.67 -1.60
N SER A 37 -6.26 -9.91 -2.14
CA SER A 37 -6.82 -10.13 -3.48
C SER A 37 -5.84 -9.83 -4.61
N GLY A 38 -4.66 -9.29 -4.30
CA GLY A 38 -3.70 -8.76 -5.28
C GLY A 38 -4.03 -7.35 -5.76
N THR A 39 -5.03 -6.70 -5.17
CA THR A 39 -5.34 -5.30 -5.44
C THR A 39 -4.33 -4.40 -4.74
N ILE A 40 -3.88 -3.34 -5.41
CA ILE A 40 -2.93 -2.37 -4.83
C ILE A 40 -3.63 -1.02 -4.70
N ARG A 41 -3.65 -0.49 -3.48
CA ARG A 41 -4.16 0.85 -3.17
C ARG A 41 -2.98 1.79 -2.97
N TYR A 42 -3.05 2.96 -3.59
CA TYR A 42 -1.97 3.96 -3.56
C TYR A 42 -2.40 5.13 -2.69
N PHE A 43 -1.53 5.60 -1.80
CA PHE A 43 -1.79 6.74 -0.92
C PHE A 43 -0.65 7.73 -0.98
N ASP A 44 -0.96 9.01 -1.13
CA ASP A 44 -0.01 10.10 -0.93
C ASP A 44 -0.50 11.05 0.18
N ALA A 45 0.19 12.17 0.37
CA ALA A 45 -0.18 13.17 1.37
C ALA A 45 -1.59 13.79 1.18
N ARG A 46 -2.21 13.60 0.01
CA ARG A 46 -3.56 14.09 -0.34
C ARG A 46 -4.63 13.01 -0.20
N GLY A 47 -4.25 11.75 0.01
CA GLY A 47 -5.16 10.63 0.22
C GLY A 47 -4.97 9.50 -0.78
N GLU A 48 -6.02 8.70 -0.96
CA GLU A 48 -6.01 7.55 -1.89
C GLU A 48 -6.01 8.00 -3.35
N LYS A 49 -5.27 7.26 -4.18
CA LYS A 49 -5.10 7.49 -5.61
C LYS A 49 -5.43 6.22 -6.39
N PRO A 50 -5.96 6.38 -7.63
CA PRO A 50 -6.26 5.25 -8.50
C PRO A 50 -5.01 4.57 -9.07
N ALA A 51 -3.85 5.26 -9.08
CA ALA A 51 -2.59 4.74 -9.60
C ALA A 51 -1.38 5.40 -8.89
N SER A 52 -0.22 4.74 -8.95
CA SER A 52 1.05 5.31 -8.49
C SER A 52 1.42 6.54 -9.32
N GLY A 53 1.99 7.56 -8.66
CA GLY A 53 2.64 8.67 -9.34
C GLY A 53 4.02 8.33 -9.91
N PHE A 54 4.55 7.14 -9.62
CA PHE A 54 5.86 6.70 -10.05
C PHE A 54 5.73 5.70 -11.22
N PRO A 55 6.65 5.73 -12.20
CA PRO A 55 6.66 4.81 -13.34
C PRO A 55 7.18 3.43 -12.91
N VAL A 56 6.42 2.73 -12.07
CA VAL A 56 6.82 1.45 -11.47
C VAL A 56 5.77 0.40 -11.78
N VAL A 57 6.22 -0.77 -12.17
CA VAL A 57 5.37 -1.94 -12.40
C VAL A 57 5.52 -2.85 -11.20
N ILE A 58 4.42 -3.09 -10.49
CA ILE A 58 4.38 -4.04 -9.38
C ILE A 58 3.92 -5.37 -9.94
N SER A 59 4.83 -6.35 -9.95
CA SER A 59 4.50 -7.74 -10.28
C SER A 59 4.30 -8.49 -8.97
N LEU A 60 3.05 -8.89 -8.69
CA LEU A 60 2.76 -9.77 -7.57
C LEU A 60 3.08 -11.22 -7.99
N PRO A 61 3.74 -12.02 -7.13
CA PRO A 61 3.90 -13.44 -7.39
C PRO A 61 2.52 -14.12 -7.44
N ALA A 62 2.43 -15.23 -8.18
CA ALA A 62 1.22 -16.03 -8.22
C ALA A 62 0.77 -16.38 -6.78
N PRO A 63 -0.54 -16.43 -6.50
CA PRO A 63 -1.03 -16.87 -5.21
C PRO A 63 -0.39 -18.22 -4.88
N ILE A 64 0.26 -18.32 -3.73
CA ILE A 64 0.71 -19.61 -3.23
C ILE A 64 -0.59 -20.35 -2.89
N GLY A 65 -0.91 -21.35 -3.69
CA GLY A 65 -2.09 -22.20 -3.47
C GLY A 65 -2.04 -22.87 -2.10
N PRO A 66 -3.17 -23.42 -1.62
CA PRO A 66 -3.25 -24.10 -0.33
C PRO A 66 -2.27 -25.28 -0.23
#